data_AF-A0A0C9X039-F1
#
_entry.id   AF-A0A0C9X039-F1
#
_cell.length_a   1.000
_cell.length_b   1.000
_cell.length_c   1.000
_cell.angle_alpha   90.00
_cell.angle_beta   90.00
_cell.angle_gamma   90.00
#
_symmetry.space_group_name_H-M   'P 1'
#
loop_
_entity.id
_entity.type
_entity.pdbx_description
1 polymer ?
#
loop_
_entity_poly.entity_id
_entity_poly.type
_entity_poly.pdbx_seq_one_letter_code
_entity_poly.pdbx_strand_id
1 'polypeptide(L)'
;MASFMRQKYQEESEEVRNNVKKRQEELKAELETEGEDKNHAYQNAINHLPRTLAVWGESVTKQTGWNITFLVGGPAPNQNGKIMSYLLHCGKSPEGQDFEAFLGEEEHDKHVITPFDDFLHESFPPEVCSSRSLGSKANTPEVEENKVEKGASKINNSEDEIIKSAGGDGVSANRTEWGTSEYERTREANIVKNKEILRELGLEFGFGHEADKATMKKGKKAGKEKKVTVGEETAKSARVTEPIHVSKSDTLAHPTNGEKTTDEGPIGNP
;
A
#
# COMPACT_ATOMS: atom_id res chain seq x y z
N MET A 1 -30.17 10.01 15.23
CA MET A 1 -28.88 10.68 15.54
C MET A 1 -28.71 12.03 14.85
N ALA A 2 -28.91 12.14 13.53
CA ALA A 2 -28.73 13.39 12.80
C ALA A 2 -29.66 14.56 13.21
N SER A 3 -30.91 14.27 13.60
CA SER A 3 -31.87 15.28 14.10
C SER A 3 -31.45 15.88 15.45
N PHE A 4 -30.99 15.05 16.37
CA PHE A 4 -30.52 15.46 17.69
C PHE A 4 -29.32 16.40 17.60
N MET A 5 -28.34 16.09 16.75
CA MET A 5 -27.15 16.93 16.56
C MET A 5 -27.49 18.30 15.95
N ARG A 6 -28.44 18.34 15.00
CA ARG A 6 -28.93 19.61 14.44
C ARG A 6 -29.65 20.47 15.48
N GLN A 7 -30.50 19.85 16.29
CA GLN A 7 -31.22 20.56 17.35
C GLN A 7 -30.24 21.15 18.38
N LYS A 8 -29.26 20.36 18.83
CA LYS A 8 -28.24 20.84 19.76
C LYS A 8 -27.45 22.02 19.20
N TYR A 9 -27.07 21.96 17.93
CA TYR A 9 -26.39 23.08 17.26
C TYR A 9 -27.24 24.36 17.18
N GLN A 10 -28.57 24.25 17.04
CA GLN A 10 -29.48 25.40 17.03
C GLN A 10 -29.69 26.01 18.42
N GLU A 11 -29.59 25.18 19.47
CA GLU A 11 -29.68 25.61 20.88
C GLU A 11 -28.40 26.33 21.36
N GLU A 12 -27.27 26.17 20.66
CA GLU A 12 -26.00 26.83 21.00
C GLU A 12 -26.02 28.34 20.73
N SER A 13 -25.15 29.06 21.44
CA SER A 13 -24.97 30.51 21.28
C SER A 13 -24.53 30.88 19.87
N GLU A 14 -24.87 32.10 19.44
CA GLU A 14 -24.44 32.62 18.12
C GLU A 14 -22.91 32.66 18.00
N GLU A 15 -22.20 32.89 19.10
CA GLU A 15 -20.75 32.87 19.14
C GLU A 15 -20.17 31.48 18.80
N VAL A 16 -20.71 30.42 19.40
CA VAL A 16 -20.29 29.03 19.13
C VAL A 16 -20.62 28.66 17.68
N ARG A 17 -21.80 29.03 17.19
CA ARG A 17 -22.20 28.78 15.80
C ARG A 17 -21.28 29.49 14.80
N ASN A 18 -20.93 30.75 15.05
CA ASN A 18 -20.01 31.52 14.22
C ASN A 18 -18.59 30.93 14.25
N ASN A 19 -18.10 30.49 15.40
CA ASN A 19 -16.79 29.84 15.50
C ASN A 19 -16.75 28.51 14.74
N VAL A 20 -17.80 27.69 14.83
CA VAL A 20 -17.91 26.44 14.05
C VAL A 20 -17.96 26.74 12.56
N LYS A 21 -18.75 27.72 12.14
CA LYS A 21 -18.87 28.11 10.73
C LYS A 21 -17.54 28.62 10.18
N LYS A 22 -16.85 29.50 10.92
CA LYS A 22 -15.52 30.00 10.57
C LYS A 22 -14.51 28.86 10.43
N ARG A 23 -14.49 27.91 11.37
CA ARG A 23 -13.61 26.73 11.29
C ARG A 23 -13.92 25.82 10.10
N GLN A 24 -15.20 25.66 9.75
CA GLN A 24 -15.61 24.92 8.55
C GLN A 24 -15.15 25.63 7.27
N GLU A 25 -15.26 26.96 7.22
CA GLU A 25 -14.78 27.77 6.10
C GLU A 25 -13.25 27.73 5.99
N GLU A 26 -12.51 27.78 7.09
CA GLU A 26 -11.05 27.63 7.13
C GLU A 26 -10.61 26.25 6.63
N LEU A 27 -11.23 25.17 7.11
CA LEU A 27 -10.96 23.81 6.63
C LEU A 27 -11.29 23.65 5.14
N LYS A 28 -12.37 24.28 4.68
CA LYS A 28 -12.74 24.25 3.26
C LYS A 28 -11.72 25.02 2.41
N ALA A 29 -11.29 26.20 2.86
CA ALA A 29 -10.29 27.01 2.19
C ALA A 29 -8.91 26.33 2.16
N GLU A 30 -8.52 25.64 3.24
CA GLU A 30 -7.30 24.85 3.31
C GLU A 30 -7.31 23.67 2.31
N LEU A 31 -8.47 23.02 2.13
CA LEU A 31 -8.70 22.00 1.11
C LEU A 31 -8.79 22.55 -0.32
N GLU A 32 -9.04 23.86 -0.47
CA GLU A 32 -9.06 24.59 -1.74
C GLU A 32 -7.68 25.12 -2.15
N THR A 33 -6.60 24.82 -1.41
CA THR A 33 -5.22 25.02 -1.90
C THR A 33 -5.07 24.42 -3.30
N GLU A 34 -4.64 25.23 -4.26
CA GLU A 34 -4.65 24.87 -5.68
C GLU A 34 -3.40 24.08 -6.08
N GLY A 35 -3.56 23.14 -7.02
CA GLY A 35 -2.43 22.53 -7.74
C GLY A 35 -1.59 21.52 -6.96
N GLU A 36 -0.26 21.65 -7.08
CA GLU A 36 0.75 20.66 -6.62
C GLU A 36 0.73 20.47 -5.10
N ASP A 37 0.52 21.54 -4.34
CA ASP A 37 0.41 21.48 -2.87
C ASP A 37 -0.72 20.57 -2.43
N LYS A 38 -1.84 20.57 -3.17
CA LYS A 38 -2.99 19.70 -2.93
C LYS A 38 -2.67 18.23 -3.21
N ASN A 39 -1.96 17.94 -4.30
CA ASN A 39 -1.57 16.57 -4.66
C ASN A 39 -0.54 16.02 -3.65
N HIS A 40 0.35 16.85 -3.14
CA HIS A 40 1.22 16.49 -2.02
C HIS A 40 0.43 16.20 -0.75
N ALA A 41 -0.58 17.01 -0.42
CA ALA A 41 -1.47 16.77 0.70
C ALA A 41 -2.23 15.43 0.56
N TYR A 42 -2.75 15.12 -0.64
CA TYR A 42 -3.36 13.82 -0.91
C TYR A 42 -2.38 12.67 -0.75
N GLN A 43 -1.17 12.77 -1.30
CA GLN A 43 -0.17 11.72 -1.16
C GLN A 43 0.19 11.49 0.30
N ASN A 44 0.37 12.57 1.07
CA ASN A 44 0.64 12.47 2.50
C ASN A 44 -0.53 11.78 3.22
N ALA A 45 -1.78 12.13 2.93
CA ALA A 45 -2.94 11.47 3.51
C ALA A 45 -2.99 9.96 3.15
N ILE A 46 -2.73 9.60 1.90
CA ILE A 46 -2.65 8.21 1.42
C ILE A 46 -1.56 7.45 2.18
N ASN A 47 -0.38 8.04 2.39
CA ASN A 47 0.73 7.40 3.11
C ASN A 47 0.37 7.09 4.58
N HIS A 48 -0.46 7.92 5.23
CA HIS A 48 -0.88 7.70 6.62
C HIS A 48 -2.08 6.75 6.73
N LEU A 49 -2.83 6.55 5.64
CA LEU A 49 -4.09 5.80 5.64
C LEU A 49 -3.95 4.35 6.15
N PRO A 50 -2.96 3.55 5.74
CA PRO A 50 -2.82 2.17 6.21
C PRO A 50 -2.72 2.06 7.73
N ARG A 51 -1.90 2.90 8.35
CA ARG A 51 -1.71 2.91 9.81
C ARG A 51 -2.99 3.32 10.53
N THR A 52 -3.69 4.34 10.04
CA THR A 52 -4.95 4.81 10.62
C THR A 52 -6.02 3.72 10.58
N LEU A 53 -6.19 3.05 9.43
CA LEU A 53 -7.17 1.98 9.26
C LEU A 53 -6.84 0.76 10.13
N ALA A 54 -5.57 0.39 10.26
CA ALA A 54 -5.15 -0.72 11.12
C ALA A 54 -5.49 -0.46 12.59
N VAL A 55 -5.11 0.71 13.13
CA VAL A 55 -5.39 1.06 14.53
C VAL A 55 -6.89 1.11 14.79
N TRP A 56 -7.67 1.68 13.87
CA TRP A 56 -9.12 1.75 14.01
C TRP A 56 -9.77 0.37 13.93
N GLY A 57 -9.42 -0.42 12.91
CA GLY A 57 -9.96 -1.76 12.70
C GLY A 57 -9.66 -2.70 13.86
N GLU A 58 -8.43 -2.72 14.36
CA GLU A 58 -8.04 -3.50 15.55
C GLU A 58 -8.87 -3.10 16.79
N SER A 59 -9.08 -1.80 16.98
CA SER A 59 -9.86 -1.28 18.10
C SER A 59 -11.31 -1.76 18.04
N VAL A 60 -11.95 -1.70 16.87
CA VAL A 60 -13.33 -2.17 16.69
C VAL A 60 -13.40 -3.69 16.84
N THR A 61 -12.48 -4.45 16.23
CA THR A 61 -12.42 -5.91 16.37
C THR A 61 -12.26 -6.32 17.83
N LYS A 62 -11.39 -5.66 18.60
CA LYS A 62 -11.17 -5.94 20.02
C LYS A 62 -12.40 -5.64 20.88
N GLN A 63 -13.11 -4.54 20.60
CA GLN A 63 -14.25 -4.11 21.41
C GLN A 63 -15.53 -4.87 21.10
N THR A 64 -15.72 -5.29 19.84
CA THR A 64 -17.00 -5.86 19.36
C THR A 64 -16.91 -7.35 19.02
N GLY A 65 -15.70 -7.88 18.83
CA GLY A 65 -15.48 -9.20 18.27
C GLY A 65 -15.78 -9.29 16.78
N TRP A 66 -16.04 -8.19 16.08
CA TRP A 66 -16.36 -8.20 14.65
C TRP A 66 -15.10 -8.23 13.79
N ASN A 67 -15.15 -9.02 12.71
CA ASN A 67 -14.16 -8.98 11.63
C ASN A 67 -14.52 -7.84 10.67
N ILE A 68 -13.52 -7.06 10.26
CA ILE A 68 -13.70 -5.85 9.44
C ILE A 68 -12.78 -5.94 8.24
N THR A 69 -13.27 -5.47 7.10
CA THR A 69 -12.47 -5.34 5.88
C THR A 69 -12.60 -3.92 5.34
N PHE A 70 -11.47 -3.29 5.05
CA PHE A 70 -11.40 -2.02 4.31
C PHE A 70 -10.97 -2.31 2.89
N LEU A 71 -11.78 -1.88 1.94
CA LEU A 71 -11.42 -1.81 0.53
C LEU A 71 -11.53 -0.35 0.11
N VAL A 72 -10.39 0.27 -0.19
CA VAL A 72 -10.29 1.69 -0.53
C VAL A 72 -9.40 1.83 -1.76
N GLY A 73 -9.61 2.86 -2.57
CA GLY A 73 -8.77 3.09 -3.73
C GLY A 73 -9.00 4.44 -4.39
N GLY A 74 -8.11 4.79 -5.30
CA GLY A 74 -8.14 6.03 -6.08
C GLY A 74 -6.80 6.35 -6.73
N PRO A 75 -6.68 7.52 -7.38
CA PRO A 75 -5.45 7.96 -8.02
C PRO A 75 -4.34 8.18 -7.00
N ALA A 76 -3.16 7.62 -7.24
CA ALA A 76 -1.96 7.81 -6.43
C ALA A 76 -1.06 8.90 -7.04
N PRO A 77 -0.94 10.09 -6.42
CA PRO A 77 -0.17 11.21 -6.97
C PRO A 77 1.29 10.89 -7.30
N ASN A 78 1.96 10.12 -6.43
CA ASN A 78 3.36 9.70 -6.63
C ASN A 78 3.57 8.64 -7.72
N GLN A 79 2.50 8.03 -8.22
CA GLN A 79 2.52 7.07 -9.33
C GLN A 79 1.88 7.68 -10.60
N ASN A 80 2.12 8.98 -10.82
CA ASN A 80 1.57 9.73 -11.94
C ASN A 80 0.03 9.65 -12.03
N GLY A 81 -0.64 9.56 -10.88
CA GLY A 81 -2.09 9.45 -10.82
C GLY A 81 -2.66 8.09 -11.18
N LYS A 82 -1.82 7.04 -11.29
CA LYS A 82 -2.30 5.67 -11.52
C LYS A 82 -3.28 5.25 -10.42
N ILE A 83 -4.34 4.53 -10.80
CA ILE A 83 -5.29 3.94 -9.87
C ILE A 83 -4.59 2.90 -9.00
N MET A 84 -4.79 3.03 -7.71
CA MET A 84 -4.28 2.13 -6.68
C MET A 84 -5.41 1.75 -5.73
N SER A 85 -5.47 0.47 -5.36
CA SER A 85 -6.38 -0.05 -4.34
C SER A 85 -5.59 -0.59 -3.14
N TYR A 86 -6.13 -0.39 -1.95
CA TYR A 86 -5.64 -0.93 -0.69
C TYR A 86 -6.74 -1.77 -0.05
N LEU A 87 -6.35 -2.97 0.39
CA LEU A 87 -7.21 -3.90 1.09
C LEU A 87 -6.58 -4.22 2.44
N LEU A 88 -7.37 -4.13 3.51
CA LEU A 88 -6.94 -4.47 4.86
C LEU A 88 -8.02 -5.26 5.58
N HIS A 89 -7.63 -6.40 6.14
CA HIS A 89 -8.48 -7.22 6.99
C HIS A 89 -8.07 -7.09 8.45
N CYS A 90 -9.05 -6.84 9.32
CA CYS A 90 -8.90 -6.80 10.77
C CYS A 90 -9.75 -7.92 11.39
N GLY A 91 -9.08 -8.83 12.10
CA GLY A 91 -9.68 -10.02 12.67
C GLY A 91 -9.41 -11.29 11.84
N LYS A 92 -9.74 -12.44 12.41
CA LYS A 92 -9.42 -13.77 11.87
C LYS A 92 -10.54 -14.76 12.18
N SER A 93 -10.68 -15.79 11.36
CA SER A 93 -11.51 -16.95 11.64
C SER A 93 -10.96 -17.73 12.85
N PRO A 94 -11.74 -18.66 13.44
CA PRO A 94 -11.23 -19.58 14.47
C PRO A 94 -9.98 -20.36 14.03
N GLU A 95 -9.85 -20.64 12.73
CA GLU A 95 -8.71 -21.30 12.09
C GLU A 95 -7.53 -20.35 11.82
N GLY A 96 -7.69 -19.06 12.13
CA GLY A 96 -6.65 -18.03 11.98
C GLY A 96 -6.54 -17.43 10.57
N GLN A 97 -7.51 -17.69 9.69
CA GLN A 97 -7.56 -17.16 8.32
C GLN A 97 -8.21 -15.78 8.30
N ASP A 98 -7.70 -14.87 7.47
CA ASP A 98 -8.42 -13.64 7.13
C ASP A 98 -9.39 -13.89 5.97
N PHE A 99 -10.12 -12.85 5.56
CA PHE A 99 -11.16 -12.96 4.54
C PHE A 99 -10.60 -13.32 3.15
N GLU A 100 -9.45 -12.75 2.77
CA GLU A 100 -8.75 -13.09 1.53
C GLU A 100 -8.31 -14.56 1.52
N ALA A 101 -7.67 -15.03 2.60
CA ALA A 101 -7.24 -16.43 2.71
C ALA A 101 -8.43 -17.42 2.77
N PHE A 102 -9.58 -16.98 3.30
CA PHE A 102 -10.80 -17.78 3.33
C PHE A 102 -11.43 -17.94 1.93
N LEU A 103 -11.50 -16.87 1.15
CA LEU A 103 -12.03 -16.92 -0.23
C LEU A 103 -11.07 -17.66 -1.18
N GLY A 104 -9.77 -17.51 -0.96
CA GLY A 104 -8.74 -17.95 -1.90
C GLY A 104 -8.45 -16.89 -2.96
N GLU A 105 -7.19 -16.85 -3.41
CA GLU A 105 -6.64 -15.78 -4.27
C GLU A 105 -7.47 -15.55 -5.56
N GLU A 106 -7.85 -16.62 -6.25
CA GLU A 106 -8.60 -16.54 -7.52
C GLU A 106 -10.00 -15.95 -7.36
N GLU A 107 -10.77 -16.47 -6.39
CA GLU A 107 -12.14 -16.00 -6.13
C GLU A 107 -12.13 -14.58 -5.55
N HIS A 108 -11.15 -14.27 -4.70
CA HIS A 108 -10.97 -12.95 -4.13
C HIS A 108 -10.67 -11.92 -5.23
N ASP A 109 -9.70 -12.17 -6.11
CA ASP A 109 -9.35 -11.22 -7.16
C ASP A 109 -10.50 -11.04 -8.16
N LYS A 110 -11.20 -12.12 -8.52
CA LYS A 110 -12.31 -12.09 -9.47
C LYS A 110 -13.56 -11.39 -8.92
N HIS A 111 -13.91 -11.64 -7.66
CA HIS A 111 -15.20 -11.19 -7.10
C HIS A 111 -15.10 -9.96 -6.20
N VAL A 112 -13.91 -9.61 -5.73
CA VAL A 112 -13.71 -8.45 -4.84
C VAL A 112 -12.86 -7.39 -5.51
N ILE A 113 -11.65 -7.75 -5.97
CA ILE A 113 -10.69 -6.76 -6.49
C ILE A 113 -11.09 -6.24 -7.86
N THR A 114 -11.35 -7.11 -8.83
CA THR A 114 -11.63 -6.70 -10.22
C THR A 114 -12.85 -5.77 -10.32
N PRO A 115 -14.02 -6.09 -9.72
CA PRO A 115 -15.18 -5.21 -9.80
C PRO A 115 -14.95 -3.85 -9.12
N PHE A 116 -14.13 -3.83 -8.06
CA PHE A 116 -13.77 -2.59 -7.40
C PHE A 116 -12.79 -1.77 -8.24
N ASP A 117 -11.82 -2.40 -8.89
CA ASP A 117 -10.89 -1.73 -9.80
C ASP A 117 -11.62 -1.15 -11.02
N ASP A 118 -12.57 -1.89 -11.60
CA ASP A 118 -13.45 -1.40 -12.67
C ASP A 118 -14.24 -0.16 -12.21
N PHE A 119 -14.82 -0.23 -11.00
CA PHE A 119 -15.51 0.91 -10.38
C PHE A 119 -14.60 2.12 -10.19
N LEU A 120 -13.32 1.93 -9.80
CA LEU A 120 -12.36 3.02 -9.66
C LEU A 120 -12.03 3.65 -11.02
N HIS A 121 -11.84 2.85 -12.07
CA HIS A 121 -11.58 3.38 -13.41
C HIS A 121 -12.76 4.19 -13.96
N GLU A 122 -13.99 3.78 -13.67
CA GLU A 122 -15.20 4.56 -14.01
C GLU A 122 -15.31 5.85 -13.17
N SER A 123 -14.95 5.77 -11.88
CA SER A 123 -15.03 6.91 -10.95
C SER A 123 -13.95 7.97 -11.17
N PHE A 124 -12.82 7.58 -11.74
CA PHE A 124 -11.63 8.42 -11.91
C PHE A 124 -11.13 8.35 -13.35
N PRO A 125 -11.70 9.16 -14.25
CA PRO A 125 -11.30 9.17 -15.65
C PRO A 125 -9.86 9.68 -15.82
N PRO A 126 -9.19 9.39 -16.96
CA PRO A 126 -7.77 9.68 -17.18
C PRO A 126 -7.37 11.14 -16.94
N GLU A 127 -8.25 12.10 -17.19
CA GLU A 127 -8.02 13.53 -16.96
C GLU A 127 -7.90 13.83 -15.47
N VAL A 128 -8.76 13.22 -14.64
CA VAL A 128 -8.72 13.35 -13.19
C VAL A 128 -7.46 12.71 -12.64
N CYS A 129 -7.10 11.51 -13.10
CA CYS A 129 -5.85 10.84 -12.75
C CYS A 129 -4.64 11.72 -13.10
N SER A 130 -4.60 12.27 -14.32
CA SER A 130 -3.52 13.15 -14.77
C SER A 130 -3.42 14.43 -13.93
N SER A 131 -4.55 15.02 -13.54
CA SER A 131 -4.59 16.20 -12.66
C SER A 131 -4.09 15.91 -11.23
N ARG A 132 -4.14 14.64 -10.80
CA ARG A 132 -3.68 14.16 -9.49
C ARG A 132 -2.21 13.79 -9.46
N SER A 133 -1.57 13.67 -10.62
CA SER A 133 -0.15 13.34 -10.76
C SER A 133 0.76 14.42 -10.17
N LEU A 134 1.85 13.99 -9.51
CA LEU A 134 2.98 14.87 -9.13
C LEU A 134 4.05 14.98 -10.23
N GLY A 135 3.95 14.19 -11.31
CA GLY A 135 5.02 14.00 -12.29
C GLY A 135 4.88 14.71 -13.64
N SER A 136 3.86 15.52 -13.88
CA SER A 136 3.45 15.92 -15.24
C SER A 136 3.45 17.44 -15.53
N LYS A 137 4.44 18.17 -15.02
CA LYS A 137 4.82 19.49 -15.58
C LYS A 137 6.24 19.49 -16.13
N ALA A 138 6.50 18.61 -17.09
CA ALA A 138 7.58 18.81 -18.04
C ALA A 138 7.13 18.20 -19.37
N ASN A 139 6.95 19.04 -20.39
CA ASN A 139 6.74 18.69 -21.80
C ASN A 139 5.31 18.41 -22.28
N THR A 140 4.40 19.36 -22.10
CA THR A 140 3.41 19.59 -23.17
C THR A 140 3.90 20.81 -23.94
N PRO A 141 4.55 20.66 -25.12
CA PRO A 141 4.76 21.79 -26.00
C PRO A 141 3.37 22.33 -26.38
N GLU A 142 3.15 23.59 -26.04
CA GLU A 142 2.04 24.40 -26.51
C GLU A 142 2.05 24.34 -28.04
N VAL A 143 1.17 23.53 -28.62
CA VAL A 143 0.99 23.49 -30.07
C VAL A 143 0.29 24.79 -30.43
N GLU A 144 1.09 25.80 -30.75
CA GLU A 144 0.62 26.96 -31.49
C GLU A 144 -0.09 26.45 -32.75
N GLU A 145 -1.38 26.79 -32.88
CA GLU A 145 -2.18 26.57 -34.08
C GLU A 145 -1.59 27.35 -35.26
N ASN A 146 -0.56 26.80 -35.89
CA ASN A 146 -0.08 27.28 -37.17
C ASN A 146 -0.92 26.67 -38.29
N LYS A 147 -1.90 27.47 -38.70
CA LYS A 147 -2.72 27.39 -39.90
C LYS A 147 -1.82 27.36 -41.14
N VAL A 148 -1.54 26.19 -41.72
CA VAL A 148 -0.92 26.07 -43.04
C VAL A 148 -1.76 25.20 -43.97
N GLU A 149 -1.93 25.74 -45.17
CA GLU A 149 -2.82 25.37 -46.24
C GLU A 149 -2.48 24.04 -46.93
N LYS A 150 -3.54 23.48 -47.55
CA LYS A 150 -3.58 22.54 -48.67
C LYS A 150 -2.26 22.31 -49.42
N GLY A 151 -1.80 21.06 -49.40
CA GLY A 151 -0.84 20.54 -50.37
C GLY A 151 -1.01 19.04 -50.54
N ALA A 152 -1.76 18.63 -51.56
CA ALA A 152 -1.87 17.24 -51.98
C ALA A 152 -0.50 16.73 -52.47
N SER A 153 -0.05 15.57 -51.98
CA SER A 153 0.96 14.79 -52.70
C SER A 153 0.75 13.29 -52.53
N LYS A 154 0.96 12.61 -53.66
CA LYS A 154 0.69 11.21 -53.98
C LYS A 154 1.81 10.27 -53.49
N ILE A 155 1.38 9.08 -53.06
CA ILE A 155 1.83 7.71 -53.44
C ILE A 155 3.34 7.48 -53.59
N ASN A 156 3.89 6.48 -52.87
CA ASN A 156 4.50 5.27 -53.48
C ASN A 156 4.87 4.21 -52.44
N ASN A 157 4.32 3.01 -52.66
CA ASN A 157 4.79 1.73 -52.15
C ASN A 157 6.19 1.41 -52.68
N SER A 158 7.00 0.72 -51.87
CA SER A 158 7.99 -0.23 -52.37
C SER A 158 8.29 -1.28 -51.29
N GLU A 159 8.00 -2.53 -51.62
CA GLU A 159 8.40 -3.76 -50.94
C GLU A 159 9.88 -4.10 -51.24
N ASP A 160 10.38 -5.09 -50.50
CA ASP A 160 11.54 -5.97 -50.73
C ASP A 160 12.99 -5.45 -50.51
N GLU A 161 13.67 -6.03 -49.50
CA GLU A 161 14.76 -7.03 -49.64
C GLU A 161 15.23 -7.49 -48.25
N ILE A 162 15.05 -8.76 -47.85
CA ILE A 162 15.98 -9.90 -47.98
C ILE A 162 17.39 -9.62 -47.44
N ILE A 163 17.68 -10.04 -46.19
CA ILE A 163 18.99 -10.62 -45.82
C ILE A 163 18.77 -11.81 -44.88
N LYS A 164 19.02 -13.03 -45.40
CA LYS A 164 19.34 -14.23 -44.63
C LYS A 164 20.87 -14.34 -44.54
N SER A 165 21.42 -14.60 -43.36
CA SER A 165 22.72 -15.27 -43.25
C SER A 165 22.81 -16.08 -41.95
N ALA A 166 23.32 -17.30 -42.10
CA ALA A 166 23.38 -18.37 -41.12
C ALA A 166 24.68 -18.36 -40.29
N GLY A 167 24.60 -18.95 -39.10
CA GLY A 167 25.56 -19.94 -38.55
C GLY A 167 26.97 -19.49 -38.17
N GLY A 168 27.36 -19.73 -36.91
CA GLY A 168 28.76 -19.76 -36.49
C GLY A 168 28.96 -19.86 -34.98
N ASP A 169 29.14 -21.09 -34.49
CA ASP A 169 29.67 -21.43 -33.17
C ASP A 169 31.10 -20.89 -32.92
N GLY A 170 31.44 -20.61 -31.66
CA GLY A 170 32.84 -20.69 -31.20
C GLY A 170 33.35 -19.57 -30.28
N VAL A 171 33.12 -19.74 -28.98
CA VAL A 171 34.05 -19.51 -27.85
C VAL A 171 35.09 -18.37 -27.98
N SER A 172 34.92 -17.31 -27.19
CA SER A 172 36.04 -16.71 -26.42
C SER A 172 35.51 -15.86 -25.27
N ALA A 173 35.78 -16.32 -24.04
CA ALA A 173 35.41 -15.65 -22.80
C ALA A 173 36.37 -14.48 -22.53
N ASN A 174 36.00 -13.28 -22.97
CA ASN A 174 36.50 -12.05 -22.37
C ASN A 174 35.48 -11.58 -21.34
N ARG A 175 35.78 -11.87 -20.07
CA ARG A 175 35.05 -11.43 -18.90
C ARG A 175 35.23 -9.92 -18.78
N THR A 176 34.33 -9.16 -19.39
CA THR A 176 34.22 -7.72 -19.19
C THR A 176 33.92 -7.49 -17.71
N GLU A 177 34.81 -6.78 -17.04
CA GLU A 177 34.57 -6.23 -15.71
C GLU A 177 33.33 -5.34 -15.81
N TRP A 178 32.19 -5.85 -15.33
CA TRP A 178 30.98 -5.07 -15.17
C TRP A 178 31.30 -3.99 -14.14
N GLY A 179 31.62 -2.79 -14.64
CA GLY A 179 31.78 -1.62 -13.81
C GLY A 179 30.53 -1.45 -12.96
N THR A 180 30.73 -1.20 -11.66
CA THR A 180 29.65 -0.94 -10.70
C THR A 180 28.70 0.09 -11.28
N SER A 181 27.42 -0.27 -11.38
CA SER A 181 26.41 0.59 -11.97
C SER A 181 26.32 1.90 -11.20
N GLU A 182 25.90 3.01 -11.84
CA GLU A 182 25.71 4.29 -11.13
C GLU A 182 24.80 4.13 -9.90
N TYR A 183 23.82 3.23 -9.98
CA TYR A 183 22.95 2.88 -8.86
C TYR A 183 23.72 2.34 -7.64
N GLU A 184 24.71 1.47 -7.84
CA GLU A 184 25.52 0.94 -6.74
C GLU A 184 26.35 2.04 -6.08
N ARG A 185 26.88 2.98 -6.87
CA ARG A 185 27.62 4.15 -6.34
C ARG A 185 26.72 5.05 -5.50
N THR A 186 25.51 5.34 -5.99
CA THR A 186 24.54 6.16 -5.25
C THR A 186 24.07 5.45 -3.97
N ARG A 187 23.85 4.13 -4.03
CA ARG A 187 23.46 3.32 -2.87
C ARG A 187 24.53 3.34 -1.77
N GLU A 188 25.80 3.16 -2.13
CA GLU A 188 26.90 3.21 -1.18
C GLU A 188 27.06 4.60 -0.55
N ALA A 189 26.94 5.67 -1.34
CA ALA A 189 26.97 7.05 -0.83
C ALA A 189 25.84 7.31 0.18
N ASN A 190 24.62 6.81 -0.09
CA ASN A 190 23.49 6.93 0.82
C ASN A 190 23.70 6.14 2.12
N ILE A 191 24.29 4.94 2.03
CA ILE A 191 24.62 4.14 3.22
C ILE A 191 25.63 4.87 4.10
N VAL A 192 26.68 5.47 3.51
CA VAL A 192 27.70 6.22 4.25
C VAL A 192 27.08 7.45 4.91
N LYS A 193 26.25 8.22 4.19
CA LYS A 193 25.58 9.40 4.75
C LYS A 193 24.64 9.05 5.91
N ASN A 194 23.89 7.96 5.80
CA ASN A 194 23.00 7.51 6.88
C ASN A 194 23.78 7.05 8.11
N LYS A 195 24.93 6.38 7.92
CA LYS A 195 25.81 6.02 9.04
C LYS A 195 26.37 7.26 9.75
N GLU A 196 26.74 8.29 9.00
CA GLU A 196 27.22 9.55 9.57
C GLU A 196 26.15 10.23 10.42
N ILE A 197 24.92 10.33 9.92
CA ILE A 197 23.79 10.92 10.65
C ILE A 197 23.50 10.13 11.94
N LEU A 198 23.56 8.80 11.89
CA LEU A 198 23.37 7.96 13.08
C LEU A 198 24.48 8.17 14.12
N ARG A 199 25.70 8.43 13.67
CA ARG A 199 26.84 8.76 14.55
C ARG A 199 26.68 10.14 15.18
N GLU A 200 26.28 11.16 14.41
CA GLU A 200 25.97 12.51 14.94
C GLU A 200 24.86 12.49 15.99
N LEU A 201 23.88 11.62 15.83
CA LEU A 201 22.77 11.45 16.77
C LEU A 201 23.10 10.58 17.99
N GLY A 202 24.32 10.02 18.08
CA GLY A 202 24.71 9.13 19.19
C GLY A 202 23.96 7.79 19.19
N LEU A 203 23.42 7.37 18.05
CA LEU A 203 22.61 6.16 17.88
C LEU A 203 23.41 4.99 17.27
N GLU A 204 24.72 4.92 17.49
CA GLU A 204 25.51 3.75 17.10
C GLU A 204 25.03 2.51 17.89
N PHE A 205 24.07 1.78 17.31
CA PHE A 205 23.71 0.45 17.75
C PHE A 205 24.92 -0.47 17.54
N GLY A 206 25.68 -0.68 18.61
CA GLY A 206 26.63 -1.77 18.70
C GLY A 206 25.89 -3.10 18.55
N PHE A 207 25.78 -3.61 17.32
CA PHE A 207 25.65 -5.04 17.12
C PHE A 207 26.98 -5.65 17.55
N GLY A 208 27.11 -5.85 18.87
CA GLY A 208 28.20 -6.54 19.52
C GLY A 208 28.44 -7.86 18.81
N HIS A 209 29.63 -7.96 18.24
CA HIS A 209 30.18 -9.16 17.64
C HIS A 209 30.64 -10.09 18.78
N GLU A 210 29.71 -10.62 19.56
CA GLU A 210 30.02 -11.49 20.71
C GLU A 210 28.92 -12.54 20.91
N ALA A 211 28.96 -13.59 20.07
CA ALA A 211 28.46 -14.90 20.43
C ALA A 211 29.29 -15.95 19.69
N ASP A 212 29.91 -16.79 20.50
CA ASP A 212 31.00 -17.67 20.17
C ASP A 212 30.70 -18.79 19.18
N LYS A 213 31.81 -19.18 18.54
CA LYS A 213 32.08 -20.50 17.97
C LYS A 213 31.62 -21.61 18.92
N ALA A 214 30.52 -22.29 18.58
CA ALA A 214 30.22 -23.62 19.12
C ALA A 214 29.65 -24.54 18.02
N THR A 215 30.53 -25.43 17.58
CA THR A 215 30.27 -26.83 17.18
C THR A 215 29.26 -27.13 16.05
N MET A 216 29.81 -27.25 14.84
CA MET A 216 29.27 -28.09 13.77
C MET A 216 29.15 -29.55 14.23
N LYS A 217 27.92 -30.08 14.31
CA LYS A 217 27.63 -31.51 14.16
C LYS A 217 26.69 -31.73 12.98
N LYS A 218 27.16 -32.56 12.05
CA LYS A 218 26.48 -33.03 10.83
C LYS A 218 25.19 -33.78 11.17
N GLY A 219 24.09 -33.41 10.50
CA GLY A 219 22.86 -34.20 10.41
C GLY A 219 22.38 -34.24 8.95
N LYS A 220 22.24 -35.45 8.41
CA LYS A 220 21.76 -35.79 7.05
C LYS A 220 20.22 -35.83 6.97
N LYS A 221 19.73 -35.79 5.71
CA LYS A 221 18.40 -36.18 5.15
C LYS A 221 17.32 -35.09 5.18
N ALA A 222 16.40 -34.97 4.22
CA ALA A 222 16.21 -35.50 2.86
C ALA A 222 14.99 -34.76 2.25
N GLY A 223 15.02 -34.51 0.92
CA GLY A 223 13.86 -34.48 0.00
C GLY A 223 12.77 -33.41 0.15
N LYS A 224 12.57 -32.59 -0.89
CA LYS A 224 11.34 -32.63 -1.73
C LYS A 224 11.43 -31.76 -2.99
N GLU A 225 10.64 -32.17 -3.96
CA GLU A 225 10.60 -31.82 -5.39
C GLU A 225 10.18 -30.37 -5.68
N LYS A 226 10.74 -29.82 -6.78
CA LYS A 226 10.25 -28.60 -7.46
C LYS A 226 9.38 -29.01 -8.65
N LYS A 227 8.16 -28.50 -8.70
CA LYS A 227 7.32 -28.46 -9.91
C LYS A 227 7.44 -27.06 -10.52
N VAL A 228 7.78 -27.02 -11.80
CA VAL A 228 7.88 -25.81 -12.65
C VAL A 228 6.54 -25.63 -13.35
N THR A 229 6.00 -24.41 -13.33
CA THR A 229 4.94 -23.98 -14.26
C THR A 229 5.29 -22.62 -14.84
N VAL A 230 5.11 -22.54 -16.14
CA VAL A 230 5.41 -21.44 -17.06
C VAL A 230 4.35 -20.35 -16.91
N GLY A 231 4.76 -19.09 -16.87
CA GLY A 231 3.87 -17.92 -16.83
C GLY A 231 3.59 -17.36 -18.23
N GLU A 232 2.37 -16.89 -18.41
CA GLU A 232 1.90 -16.05 -19.52
C GLU A 232 1.74 -14.62 -18.97
N GLU A 233 2.21 -13.62 -19.72
CA GLU A 233 2.28 -12.21 -19.29
C GLU A 233 1.03 -11.42 -19.68
N THR A 234 0.31 -10.87 -18.70
CA THR A 234 -0.60 -9.72 -18.88
C THR A 234 -0.24 -8.60 -17.89
N ALA A 235 -0.47 -7.36 -18.32
CA ALA A 235 -0.02 -6.13 -17.66
C ALA A 235 -0.53 -6.01 -16.22
N LYS A 236 0.41 -5.94 -15.26
CA LYS A 236 0.12 -5.97 -13.82
C LYS A 236 -0.09 -4.57 -13.24
N SER A 237 -1.20 -4.39 -12.53
CA SER A 237 -1.38 -3.32 -11.55
C SER A 237 -0.41 -3.53 -10.38
N ALA A 238 0.15 -2.44 -9.84
CA ALA A 238 1.16 -2.51 -8.79
C ALA A 238 0.47 -2.67 -7.43
N ARG A 239 0.19 -3.91 -7.02
CA ARG A 239 -0.39 -4.21 -5.70
C ARG A 239 0.70 -4.14 -4.63
N VAL A 240 0.47 -3.35 -3.58
CA VAL A 240 1.33 -3.29 -2.39
C VAL A 240 0.59 -3.99 -1.25
N THR A 241 0.91 -5.26 -1.02
CA THR A 241 0.52 -6.01 0.17
C THR A 241 1.70 -5.94 1.14
N GLU A 242 1.73 -4.95 2.03
CA GLU A 242 2.79 -4.91 3.05
C GLU A 242 2.44 -5.84 4.22
N PRO A 243 3.32 -6.79 4.60
CA PRO A 243 3.16 -7.52 5.84
C PRO A 243 3.43 -6.58 7.02
N ILE A 244 2.37 -6.17 7.73
CA ILE A 244 2.50 -5.39 8.95
C ILE A 244 3.16 -6.28 10.03
N HIS A 245 4.42 -6.00 10.34
CA HIS A 245 5.12 -6.68 11.43
C HIS A 245 4.69 -6.06 12.77
N VAL A 246 3.69 -6.68 13.41
CA VAL A 246 3.21 -6.26 14.74
C VAL A 246 4.14 -6.85 15.80
N SER A 247 4.83 -5.96 16.52
CA SER A 247 5.54 -6.27 17.77
C SER A 247 4.55 -6.92 18.74
N LYS A 248 4.85 -8.15 19.18
CA LYS A 248 4.07 -8.84 20.21
C LYS A 248 4.09 -8.01 21.49
N SER A 249 3.00 -7.33 21.82
CA SER A 249 2.79 -6.76 23.15
C SER A 249 2.28 -7.86 24.08
N ASP A 250 3.01 -8.10 25.16
CA ASP A 250 2.70 -9.11 26.19
C ASP A 250 1.26 -8.99 26.70
N THR A 251 0.50 -10.06 26.49
CA THR A 251 -0.85 -10.21 27.02
C THR A 251 -0.75 -10.56 28.51
N LEU A 252 -1.03 -9.58 29.37
CA LEU A 252 -1.27 -9.81 30.80
C LEU A 252 -2.54 -10.66 30.97
N ALA A 253 -2.35 -11.88 31.47
CA ALA A 253 -3.42 -12.79 31.86
C ALA A 253 -4.18 -12.22 33.08
N HIS A 254 -5.49 -12.05 32.94
CA HIS A 254 -6.38 -11.79 34.07
C HIS A 254 -6.67 -13.11 34.82
N PRO A 255 -6.55 -13.15 36.15
CA PRO A 255 -6.96 -14.32 36.93
C PRO A 255 -8.48 -14.41 37.02
N THR A 256 -9.03 -15.55 36.61
CA THR A 256 -10.42 -15.94 36.84
C THR A 256 -10.62 -16.31 38.32
N ASN A 257 -11.37 -15.49 39.06
CA ASN A 257 -11.85 -15.85 40.38
C ASN A 257 -12.94 -16.93 40.25
N GLY A 258 -12.67 -18.12 40.78
CA GLY A 258 -13.64 -19.19 40.91
C GLY A 258 -14.70 -18.86 41.95
N GLU A 259 -15.95 -18.77 41.50
CA GLU A 259 -17.12 -18.60 42.35
C GLU A 259 -17.50 -19.97 42.95
N LYS A 260 -17.43 -20.04 44.27
CA LYS A 260 -17.61 -21.23 45.09
C LYS A 260 -19.11 -21.40 45.36
N THR A 261 -19.78 -22.29 44.64
CA THR A 261 -21.16 -22.70 44.93
C THR A 261 -21.20 -23.51 46.22
N THR A 262 -21.79 -22.95 47.27
CA THR A 262 -22.11 -23.67 48.51
C THR A 262 -23.45 -24.38 48.35
N ASP A 263 -23.37 -25.70 48.49
CA ASP A 263 -24.43 -26.69 48.63
C ASP A 263 -25.22 -26.45 49.92
N GLU A 264 -26.51 -26.11 49.81
CA GLU A 264 -27.44 -26.06 50.95
C GLU A 264 -28.27 -27.35 50.99
N GLY A 265 -28.07 -28.12 52.05
CA GLY A 265 -28.75 -29.39 52.31
C GLY A 265 -30.22 -29.25 52.77
N PRO A 266 -30.93 -30.38 52.93
CA PRO A 266 -32.37 -30.40 53.15
C PRO A 266 -32.73 -30.21 54.63
N ILE A 267 -33.66 -29.29 54.90
CA ILE A 267 -34.29 -29.11 56.21
C ILE A 267 -35.44 -30.11 56.34
N GLY A 268 -35.32 -31.03 57.30
CA GLY A 268 -36.41 -31.90 57.73
C GLY A 268 -37.19 -31.34 58.92
N ASN A 269 -38.52 -31.43 58.82
CA ASN A 269 -39.56 -31.69 59.83
C ASN A 269 -39.68 -30.79 61.10
N PRO A 270 -40.91 -30.64 61.63
CA PRO A 270 -41.62 -31.70 62.35
C PRO A 270 -42.88 -32.25 61.67
#